data_AF-A0A2V8MCV7-F1
#
_entry.id   AF-A0A2V8MCV7-F1
#
_cell.length_a   1.000
_cell.length_b   1.000
_cell.length_c   1.000
_cell.angle_alpha   90.00
_cell.angle_beta   90.00
_cell.angle_gamma   90.00
#
_symmetry.space_group_name_H-M   'P 1'
#
loop_
_entity.id
_entity.type
_entity.pdbx_description
1 polymer ?
#
loop_
_entity_poly.entity_id
_entity_poly.type
_entity_poly.pdbx_seq_one_letter_code
_entity_poly.pdbx_strand_id
1 'polypeptide(L)' 'MGTEKQHVPAIELWGYTSGTANLTDDHFEHLLFCIECQSLVDEFIDVLDRLPPINPGQAA' A
#
# COMPACT_ATOMS: atom_id res chain seq x y z
N MET A 1 -17.10 -13.91 -21.01
CA MET A 1 -16.93 -12.56 -20.43
C MET A 1 -16.00 -12.75 -19.26
N GLY A 2 -14.72 -12.42 -19.42
CA GLY A 2 -13.74 -12.60 -18.35
C GLY A 2 -14.08 -11.63 -17.23
N THR A 3 -14.38 -12.16 -16.05
CA THR A 3 -14.43 -11.34 -14.84
C THR A 3 -13.04 -10.76 -14.65
N GLU A 4 -12.87 -9.48 -14.99
CA GLU A 4 -11.69 -8.70 -14.62
C GLU A 4 -11.52 -8.89 -13.11
N LYS A 5 -10.44 -9.57 -12.70
CA LYS A 5 -10.14 -9.76 -11.28
C LYS A 5 -10.00 -8.37 -10.68
N GLN A 6 -10.88 -8.03 -9.75
CA GLN A 6 -10.87 -6.73 -9.10
C GLN A 6 -9.54 -6.54 -8.35
N HIS A 7 -8.84 -5.44 -8.62
CA HIS A 7 -7.61 -5.07 -7.90
C HIS A 7 -7.91 -4.72 -6.44
N VAL A 8 -6.86 -4.79 -5.61
CA VAL A 8 -6.94 -4.29 -4.24
C VAL A 8 -7.17 -2.77 -4.28
N PRO A 9 -8.11 -2.22 -3.49
CA PRO A 9 -8.32 -0.78 -3.44
C PRO A 9 -7.05 -0.05 -3.02
N ALA A 10 -6.70 1.02 -3.73
CA ALA A 10 -5.49 1.81 -3.46
C ALA A 10 -5.42 2.32 -2.01
N ILE A 11 -6.57 2.65 -1.39
CA ILE A 11 -6.62 3.09 0.00
C ILE A 11 -6.21 1.99 0.98
N GLU A 12 -6.51 0.72 0.68
CA GLU A 12 -6.10 -0.41 1.50
C GLU A 12 -4.61 -0.69 1.32
N LEU A 13 -4.09 -0.60 0.10
CA LEU A 13 -2.65 -0.68 -0.18
C LEU A 13 -1.87 0.45 0.50
N TRP A 14 -2.42 1.67 0.52
CA TRP A 14 -1.86 2.79 1.26
C TRP A 14 -1.87 2.52 2.77
N GLY A 15 -2.99 2.04 3.30
CA GLY A 15 -3.11 1.69 4.72
C GLY A 15 -2.09 0.64 5.15
N TYR A 16 -1.90 -0.37 4.30
CA TYR A 16 -0.90 -1.43 4.47
C TYR A 16 0.54 -0.90 4.44
N THR A 17 0.90 -0.14 3.41
CA THR A 17 2.27 0.38 3.22
C THR A 17 2.64 1.42 4.28
N SER A 18 1.69 2.28 4.66
CA SER A 18 1.88 3.27 5.73
C SER A 18 1.85 2.69 7.15
N GLY A 19 1.52 1.41 7.31
CA GLY A 19 1.40 0.74 8.61
C GLY A 19 0.17 1.16 9.43
N THR A 20 -0.84 1.77 8.80
CA THR A 20 -2.07 2.24 9.47
C THR A 20 -3.21 1.21 9.44
N ALA A 21 -3.14 0.21 8.55
CA ALA A 21 -4.08 -0.90 8.46
C ALA A 21 -3.39 -2.17 7.94
N ASN A 22 -4.03 -3.33 8.11
CA ASN A 22 -3.60 -4.59 7.47
C ASN A 22 -4.52 -4.92 6.29
N LEU A 23 -3.98 -5.64 5.31
CA LEU A 23 -4.80 -6.25 4.25
C LEU A 23 -5.53 -7.49 4.80
N THR A 24 -6.67 -7.82 4.17
CA THR A 24 -7.27 -9.14 4.32
C THR A 24 -6.41 -10.20 3.65
N ASP A 25 -6.58 -11.47 4.02
CA ASP A 25 -5.81 -12.58 3.43
C ASP A 25 -5.99 -12.64 1.90
N ASP A 26 -7.20 -12.44 1.39
CA ASP A 26 -7.50 -12.41 -0.05
C ASP A 26 -6.79 -11.25 -0.77
N HIS A 27 -6.79 -10.05 -0.18
CA HIS A 27 -6.11 -8.90 -0.76
C HIS A 27 -4.58 -9.03 -0.71
N PHE A 28 -4.07 -9.64 0.36
CA PHE A 28 -2.65 -9.96 0.46
C PHE A 28 -2.26 -10.99 -0.60
N GLU A 29 -3.03 -12.07 -0.78
CA GLU A 29 -2.77 -13.06 -1.85
C GLU A 29 -2.82 -12.40 -3.24
N HIS A 30 -3.81 -11.55 -3.50
CA HIS A 30 -3.88 -10.82 -4.77
C HIS A 30 -2.65 -9.94 -5.00
N LEU A 31 -2.19 -9.21 -3.97
CA LEU A 31 -0.98 -8.38 -4.03
C LEU A 31 0.25 -9.22 -4.42
N LEU A 32 0.38 -10.46 -3.94
CA LEU A 32 1.52 -11.33 -4.27
C LEU A 32 1.59 -11.70 -5.76
N PHE A 33 0.47 -11.67 -6.48
CA PHE A 33 0.40 -12.12 -7.88
C PHE A 33 -0.03 -11.04 -8.88
N CYS A 34 -0.34 -9.82 -8.41
CA CYS A 34 -0.77 -8.72 -9.26
C CYS A 34 0.34 -7.66 -9.41
N ILE A 35 0.98 -7.62 -10.58
CA ILE A 35 2.06 -6.68 -10.91
C ILE A 35 1.60 -5.22 -10.75
N GLU A 36 0.36 -4.91 -11.10
CA GLU A 36 -0.19 -3.55 -10.98
C GLU A 36 -0.31 -3.12 -9.51
N CYS A 37 -0.77 -4.01 -8.63
CA CYS A 37 -0.84 -3.74 -7.18
C CYS A 37 0.56 -3.63 -6.58
N GLN A 38 1.51 -4.47 -7.01
CA GLN A 38 2.91 -4.40 -6.56
C GLN A 38 3.57 -3.08 -6.97
N SER A 39 3.40 -2.68 -8.23
CA SER A 39 3.97 -1.42 -8.76
C SER A 39 3.44 -0.21 -7.98
N LEU A 40 2.14 -0.21 -7.63
CA LEU A 40 1.56 0.85 -6.81
C LEU A 40 2.10 0.86 -5.37
N VAL A 41 2.33 -0.31 -4.78
CA VAL A 41 2.97 -0.42 -3.46
C VAL A 41 4.40 0.13 -3.49
N ASP A 42 5.17 -0.18 -4.53
CA ASP A 42 6.52 0.36 -4.70
C ASP A 42 6.50 1.90 -4.80
N GLU A 43 5.55 2.47 -5.56
CA GLU A 43 5.37 3.93 -5.62
C GLU A 43 5.01 4.54 -4.25
N PHE A 44 4.20 3.86 -3.44
CA PHE A 44 3.89 4.32 -2.09
C PHE A 44 5.11 4.27 -1.16
N ILE A 45 5.92 3.22 -1.23
CA ILE A 45 7.17 3.12 -0.46
C ILE A 45 8.12 4.24 -0.86
N ASP A 46 8.28 4.49 -2.15
CA ASP A 46 9.08 5.60 -2.69
C ASP A 46 8.62 6.97 -2.14
N VAL A 47 7.30 7.17 -1.98
CA VAL A 47 6.76 8.38 -1.37
C VAL A 47 7.10 8.43 0.12
N LEU A 48 6.89 7.34 0.86
CA LEU A 48 7.14 7.27 2.30
C LEU A 48 8.63 7.48 2.63
N ASP A 49 9.54 6.90 1.86
CA ASP A 49 10.99 7.05 2.02
C ASP A 49 11.48 8.49 1.77
N ARG A 50 10.74 9.27 0.97
CA ARG A 50 11.03 10.69 0.71
C ARG A 50 10.45 11.61 1.77
N LEU A 51 9.57 11.13 2.66
CA LEU A 51 9.04 11.95 3.72
C LEU A 51 10.15 12.29 4.72
N PRO A 52 10.22 13.55 5.18
CA PRO A 52 11.18 13.91 6.21
C PRO A 52 10.87 13.10 7.48
N PRO A 53 11.90 12.62 8.21
CA PRO A 53 11.67 11.97 9.48
C PRO A 53 10.90 12.93 10.39
N ILE A 54 9.79 12.46 10.95
CA ILE A 54 9.05 13.25 11.93
C ILE A 54 9.95 13.37 13.16
N ASN A 55 10.57 14.54 13.35
CA ASN A 55 11.29 14.87 14.57
C ASN A 55 10.27 14.93 15.72
N PRO A 56 10.32 14.01 16.70
CA PRO A 56 9.36 14.00 17.81
C PRO A 56 9.46 15.27 18.69
N GLY A 57 10.53 16.06 18.54
CA GLY A 57 10.77 17.30 19.28
C GLY A 57 10.12 18.56 18.70
N GLN A 58 9.40 18.50 17.58
CA GLN A 58 8.67 19.64 17.01
C GLN A 58 7.14 19.57 17.21
N ALA A 59 6.64 18.51 17.86
CA ALA A 59 5.29 18.46 18.40
C ALA A 59 5.33 18.87 19.89
N ALA A 60 5.63 20.15 20.15
CA ALA A 60 5.53 20.78 21.47
C ALA A 60 4.84 22.13 21.33
#